data_AF-A0A3N7D3I7-F1
#
_entry.id   AF-A0A3N7D3I7-F1
#
_cell.length_a   1.000
_cell.length_b   1.000
_cell.length_c   1.000
_cell.angle_alpha   90.00
_cell.angle_beta   90.00
_cell.angle_gamma   90.00
#
_symmetry.space_group_name_H-M   'P 1'
#
loop_
_entity.id
_entity.type
_entity.pdbx_description
1 polymer ?
#
loop_
_entity_poly.entity_id
_entity_poly.type
_entity_poly.pdbx_seq_one_letter_code
_entity_poly.pdbx_strand_id
1 'polypeptide(L)' 'MLDLQQLHYFVAVAESESIARASERLHISQSPLSRQVIALEARLG' A
#
# COMPACT_ATOMS: atom_id res chain seq x y z
N MET A 1 -14.23 -5.98 2.44
CA MET A 1 -14.76 -4.70 1.95
C MET A 1 -13.61 -3.82 1.50
N LEU A 2 -13.84 -2.94 0.52
CA LEU A 2 -12.86 -1.97 0.06
C LEU A 2 -12.74 -0.87 1.12
N ASP A 3 -11.53 -0.58 1.57
CA ASP A 3 -11.23 0.47 2.57
C ASP A 3 -10.45 1.62 1.91
N LEU A 4 -10.80 2.86 2.24
CA LEU A 4 -10.08 4.06 1.78
C LEU A 4 -8.60 4.01 2.17
N GLN A 5 -8.27 3.39 3.33
CA GLN A 5 -6.89 3.24 3.75
C GLN A 5 -6.08 2.35 2.77
N GLN A 6 -6.69 1.30 2.21
CA GLN A 6 -6.03 0.45 1.20
C GLN A 6 -5.76 1.23 -0.10
N LEU A 7 -6.72 2.05 -0.53
CA LEU A 7 -6.51 2.93 -1.69
C LEU A 7 -5.41 3.96 -1.44
N HIS A 8 -5.36 4.56 -0.24
CA HIS A 8 -4.30 5.50 0.13
C HIS A 8 -2.92 4.84 0.09
N TYR A 9 -2.80 3.63 0.62
CA TYR A 9 -1.57 2.84 0.59
C TYR A 9 -1.15 2.46 -0.83
N PHE A 10 -2.11 2.07 -1.67
CA PHE A 10 -1.85 1.78 -3.07
C PHE A 10 -1.34 3.01 -3.82
N VAL A 11 -2.00 4.16 -3.69
CA VAL A 11 -1.56 5.42 -4.30
C VAL A 11 -0.18 5.82 -3.80
N ALA A 12 0.09 5.72 -2.50
CA ALA A 12 1.40 6.04 -1.94
C ALA A 12 2.53 5.15 -2.49
N VAL A 13 2.26 3.86 -2.70
CA VAL A 13 3.23 2.92 -3.32
C VAL A 13 3.43 3.24 -4.80
N ALA A 14 2.36 3.53 -5.53
CA ALA A 14 2.43 3.92 -6.94
C ALA A 14 3.23 5.21 -7.16
N GLU A 15 2.99 6.25 -6.34
CA GLU A 15 3.74 7.51 -6.39
C GLU A 15 5.21 7.35 -6.00
N SER A 16 5.51 6.43 -5.08
CA SER A 16 6.88 6.23 -4.59
C SER A 16 7.69 5.24 -5.43
N GLU A 17 7.05 4.53 -6.36
CA GLU A 17 7.61 3.44 -7.18
C GLU A 17 8.33 2.35 -6.35
N SER A 18 8.05 2.29 -5.04
CA SER A 18 8.77 1.45 -4.10
C SER A 18 8.01 1.35 -2.77
N ILE A 19 7.77 0.11 -2.32
CA ILE A 19 7.16 -0.16 -1.01
C ILE A 19 8.03 0.38 0.13
N ALA A 20 9.37 0.29 0.00
CA ALA A 20 10.29 0.80 1.02
C ALA A 20 10.15 2.32 1.18
N ARG A 21 10.27 3.07 0.08
CA ARG A 21 10.11 4.54 0.10
C ARG A 21 8.72 4.98 0.58
N ALA A 22 7.66 4.28 0.16
CA ALA A 22 6.30 4.57 0.61
C ALA A 22 6.12 4.32 2.13
N SER A 23 6.71 3.24 2.66
CA SER A 23 6.64 2.93 4.10
C SER A 23 7.36 3.97 4.96
N GLU A 24 8.51 4.48 4.49
CA GLU A 24 9.25 5.54 5.14
C GLU A 24 8.44 6.84 5.16
N ARG A 25 7.85 7.22 4.01
CA ARG A 25 6.99 8.41 3.87
C ARG A 25 5.73 8.33 4.75
N LEU A 26 5.13 7.16 4.88
CA LEU A 26 3.92 6.93 5.69
C LEU A 26 4.22 6.63 7.17
N HIS A 27 5.50 6.52 7.56
CA HIS A 27 5.93 6.17 8.91
C HIS A 27 5.30 4.87 9.43
N ILE A 28 5.20 3.86 8.57
CA ILE A 28 4.73 2.52 8.90
C ILE A 28 5.76 1.48 8.49
N SER A 29 5.65 0.27 9.03
CA SER A 29 6.51 -0.82 8.58
C SER A 29 6.14 -1.29 7.16
N GLN A 30 7.12 -1.80 6.43
CA GLN A 30 6.94 -2.28 5.05
C GLN A 30 5.98 -3.48 4.97
N SER A 31 6.00 -4.38 5.96
CA SER A 31 5.19 -5.61 5.97
C SER A 31 3.67 -5.36 5.91
N PRO A 32 3.05 -4.54 6.78
CA PRO A 32 1.62 -4.24 6.68
C PRO A 32 1.27 -3.45 5.42
N LEU A 33 2.13 -2.54 4.97
CA LEU A 33 1.92 -1.83 3.71
C LEU A 33 1.84 -2.79 2.53
N SER A 34 2.82 -3.68 2.40
CA SER A 34 2.86 -4.70 1.35
C SER A 34 1.63 -5.61 1.39
N ARG A 35 1.26 -6.12 2.58
CA ARG A 35 0.07 -6.98 2.72
C ARG A 35 -1.22 -6.27 2.28
N GLN A 36 -1.39 -4.99 2.63
CA GLN A 36 -2.58 -4.23 2.25
C GLN A 36 -2.66 -3.98 0.75
N VAL A 37 -1.53 -3.69 0.10
CA VAL A 37 -1.47 -3.51 -1.36
C VAL A 37 -1.75 -4.82 -2.09
N ILE A 38 -1.09 -5.91 -1.71
CA ILE A 38 -1.31 -7.25 -2.30
C ILE A 38 -2.77 -7.69 -2.14
N ALA A 39 -3.35 -7.47 -0.95
CA ALA A 39 -4.75 -7.81 -0.69
C ALA A 39 -5.71 -6.97 -1.54
N LEU A 40 -5.37 -5.71 -1.82
CA LEU A 40 -6.15 -4.87 -2.71
C LEU A 40 -6.04 -5.35 -4.16
N GLU A 41 -4.83 -5.61 -4.66
CA GLU A 41 -4.57 -6.12 -6.02
C GLU A 41 -5.31 -7.44 -6.26
N ALA A 42 -5.13 -8.43 -5.38
CA ALA A 42 -5.79 -9.74 -5.51
C ALA A 42 -7.32 -9.66 -5.50
N ARG A 43 -7.89 -8.61 -4.92
CA ARG A 43 -9.34 -8.36 -4.92
C ARG A 43 -9.82 -7.73 -6.23
N LEU A 44 -8.95 -7.05 -6.95
CA LEU A 44 -9.25 -6.35 -8.20
C LEU A 44 -8.93 -7.21 -9.45
N GLY A 45 -8.00 -8.16 -9.37
CA GLY A 45 -7.67 -9.10 -10.45
C GLY A 45 -6.22 -9.55 -10.40
#